data_AF-A0A430QFK9-F1
#
_entry.id   AF-A0A430QFK9-F1
#
_cell.length_a   1.000
_cell.length_b   1.000
_cell.length_c   1.000
_cell.angle_alpha   90.00
_cell.angle_beta   90.00
_cell.angle_gamma   90.00
#
_symmetry.space_group_name_H-M   'P 1'
#
loop_
_entity.id
_entity.type
_entity.pdbx_description
1 polymer ?
#
loop_
_entity_poly.entity_id
_entity_poly.type
_entity_poly.pdbx_seq_one_letter_code
_entity_poly.pdbx_strand_id
1 'polypeptide(L)'
;LPFVKKTNEVIGRAEKTEFDEDFVSLLKQAESTHEASKHIMEAIEQWINPCVLKKFDDVACKVESMVTDNKSYWLKVPAKLPAEHLGDTLLNVAVSVGAGTAYGAALSQCGEYSRQIAAAESQRNAILEKKTLCVLHHFLALEWPEIQKELSHLESYRLDYDKLRSKVKHNEHPDAETLTKMEDAKTVLYKQLEKTRAKLQQVKSVNDSNMIALKELVAAQRTYFSECRQRTEELSAQMERLK
;
A
#
# COMPACT_ATOMS: atom_id res chain seq x y z
N LEU A 1 -12.38 6.64 -4.44
CA LEU A 1 -13.70 7.30 -4.18
C LEU A 1 -14.80 6.29 -3.80
N PRO A 2 -15.01 6.00 -2.50
CA PRO A 2 -16.21 5.33 -2.00
C PRO A 2 -17.06 6.12 -0.99
N PHE A 3 -16.53 7.16 -0.32
CA PHE A 3 -17.30 7.97 0.64
C PHE A 3 -18.00 9.16 -0.03
N VAL A 4 -17.27 9.92 -0.86
CA VAL A 4 -17.83 11.01 -1.67
C VAL A 4 -18.73 10.50 -2.82
N LYS A 5 -18.59 9.23 -3.25
CA LYS A 5 -19.42 8.64 -4.34
C LYS A 5 -20.70 7.96 -3.86
N LYS A 6 -20.87 7.72 -2.56
CA LYS A 6 -22.15 7.22 -2.00
C LYS A 6 -23.23 8.30 -1.91
N THR A 7 -22.92 9.56 -2.24
CA THR A 7 -23.87 10.67 -2.25
C THR A 7 -24.42 10.99 -3.64
N ASN A 8 -24.61 9.98 -4.50
CA ASN A 8 -25.50 10.09 -5.67
C ASN A 8 -26.95 9.76 -5.27
N GLU A 9 -27.43 10.35 -4.18
CA GLU A 9 -28.86 10.39 -3.89
C GLU A 9 -29.45 11.64 -4.55
N VAL A 10 -30.62 11.45 -5.15
CA VAL A 10 -31.40 12.44 -5.89
C VAL A 10 -31.46 13.77 -5.14
N ILE A 11 -31.06 14.84 -5.83
CA ILE A 11 -31.18 16.23 -5.38
C ILE A 11 -32.67 16.50 -5.12
N GLY A 12 -33.07 16.48 -3.84
CA GLY A 12 -34.42 16.87 -3.45
C GLY A 12 -34.82 16.41 -2.05
N ARG A 13 -34.74 17.33 -1.08
CA ARG A 13 -35.55 17.41 0.16
C ARG A 13 -35.01 16.87 1.49
N ALA A 14 -33.73 16.55 1.64
CA ALA A 14 -33.13 16.38 2.98
C ALA A 14 -32.09 17.48 3.24
N GLU A 15 -32.41 18.44 4.12
CA GLU A 15 -31.39 19.33 4.71
C GLU A 15 -30.37 18.43 5.43
N LYS A 16 -29.15 18.37 4.91
CA LYS A 16 -28.10 17.46 5.38
C LYS A 16 -27.48 18.03 6.65
N THR A 17 -27.24 17.20 7.66
CA THR A 17 -26.34 17.62 8.76
C THR A 17 -24.95 17.91 8.18
N GLU A 18 -24.51 19.16 8.29
CA GLU A 18 -23.19 19.61 7.84
C GLU A 18 -22.16 19.33 8.93
N PHE A 19 -21.00 18.80 8.52
CA PHE A 19 -19.85 18.66 9.40
C PHE A 19 -18.99 19.92 9.30
N ASP A 20 -18.29 20.27 10.38
CA ASP A 20 -17.37 21.42 10.37
C ASP A 20 -16.20 21.24 9.40
N GLU A 21 -15.59 22.37 9.02
CA GLU A 21 -14.48 22.43 8.06
C GLU A 21 -13.30 21.57 8.50
N ASP A 22 -13.00 21.53 9.80
CA ASP A 22 -11.93 20.72 10.37
C ASP A 22 -12.15 19.22 10.15
N PHE A 23 -13.36 18.71 10.42
CA PHE A 23 -13.71 17.32 10.18
C PHE A 23 -13.62 16.96 8.69
N VAL A 24 -14.14 17.83 7.82
CA VAL A 24 -14.08 17.62 6.36
C VAL A 24 -12.62 17.59 5.87
N SER A 25 -11.77 18.48 6.39
CA SER A 25 -10.34 18.52 6.09
C SER A 25 -9.63 17.24 6.53
N LEU A 26 -9.90 16.76 7.76
CA LEU A 26 -9.36 15.50 8.27
C LEU A 26 -9.78 14.29 7.42
N LEU A 27 -11.05 14.23 7.00
CA LEU A 27 -11.55 13.17 6.14
C LEU A 27 -10.85 13.17 4.78
N LYS A 28 -10.73 14.35 4.16
CA LYS A 28 -10.02 14.50 2.88
C LYS A 28 -8.56 14.07 2.99
N GLN A 29 -7.88 14.43 4.07
CA GLN A 29 -6.51 13.99 4.33
C GLN A 29 -6.44 12.47 4.46
N ALA A 30 -7.35 11.86 5.21
CA ALA A 30 -7.39 10.41 5.40
C ALA A 30 -7.59 9.64 4.08
N GLU A 31 -8.55 10.08 3.25
CA GLU A 31 -8.78 9.50 1.93
C GLU A 31 -7.56 9.66 1.01
N SER A 32 -6.92 10.84 1.03
CA SER A 32 -5.71 11.09 0.25
C SER A 32 -4.55 10.20 0.69
N THR A 33 -4.35 10.00 1.99
CA THR A 33 -3.32 9.11 2.52
C THR A 33 -3.59 7.67 2.10
N HIS A 34 -4.83 7.18 2.20
CA HIS A 34 -5.21 5.84 1.73
C HIS A 34 -4.91 5.62 0.25
N GLU A 35 -5.33 6.55 -0.62
CA GLU A 35 -5.10 6.43 -2.05
C GLU A 35 -3.62 6.52 -2.41
N ALA A 36 -2.86 7.38 -1.74
CA ALA A 36 -1.42 7.49 -1.94
C ALA A 36 -0.69 6.22 -1.49
N SER A 37 -0.98 5.71 -0.28
CA SER A 37 -0.38 4.48 0.25
C SER A 37 -0.62 3.29 -0.68
N LYS A 38 -1.84 3.15 -1.21
CA LYS A 38 -2.18 2.09 -2.15
C LYS A 38 -1.37 2.19 -3.44
N HIS A 39 -1.37 3.34 -4.11
CA HIS A 39 -0.64 3.51 -5.37
C HIS A 39 0.87 3.35 -5.23
N ILE A 40 1.44 3.86 -4.13
CA ILE A 40 2.88 3.71 -3.86
C ILE A 40 3.23 2.23 -3.68
N MET A 41 2.43 1.50 -2.89
CA MET A 41 2.64 0.07 -2.66
C MET A 41 2.58 -0.72 -3.98
N GLU A 42 1.53 -0.51 -4.78
CA GLU A 42 1.37 -1.15 -6.10
C GLU A 42 2.54 -0.84 -7.04
N ALA A 43 3.00 0.41 -7.08
CA ALA A 43 4.12 0.82 -7.93
C ALA A 43 5.44 0.17 -7.52
N ILE A 44 5.71 0.05 -6.21
CA ILE A 44 6.92 -0.62 -5.71
C ILE A 44 6.85 -2.13 -6.01
N GLU A 45 5.71 -2.77 -5.79
CA GLU A 45 5.51 -4.19 -6.13
C GLU A 45 5.71 -4.46 -7.62
N GLN A 46 5.15 -3.60 -8.48
CA GLN A 46 5.35 -3.67 -9.93
C GLN A 46 6.81 -3.48 -10.33
N TRP A 47 7.51 -2.55 -9.69
CA TRP A 47 8.93 -2.32 -9.97
C TRP A 47 9.80 -3.51 -9.57
N ILE A 48 9.53 -4.13 -8.41
CA ILE A 48 10.27 -5.30 -7.93
C ILE A 48 9.94 -6.54 -8.77
N ASN A 49 8.69 -6.71 -9.16
CA ASN A 49 8.25 -7.88 -9.91
C ASN A 49 7.25 -7.50 -11.01
N PRO A 50 7.73 -7.02 -12.18
CA PRO A 50 6.87 -6.57 -13.28
C PRO A 50 5.91 -7.64 -13.81
N CYS A 51 6.23 -8.92 -13.58
CA CYS A 51 5.41 -10.06 -14.00
C CYS A 51 4.21 -10.33 -13.08
N VAL A 52 4.18 -9.80 -11.85
CA VAL A 52 3.05 -10.01 -10.90
C VAL A 52 1.76 -9.35 -11.39
N LEU A 53 1.84 -8.24 -12.12
CA LEU A 53 0.64 -7.57 -12.65
C LEU A 53 0.09 -8.17 -13.95
N LYS A 54 0.88 -8.99 -14.67
CA LYS A 54 0.37 -9.69 -15.87
C LYS A 54 -0.58 -10.85 -15.54
N LYS A 55 -0.71 -11.22 -14.26
CA LYS A 55 -1.59 -12.30 -13.78
C LYS A 55 -2.88 -11.83 -13.11
N PHE A 56 -3.28 -10.56 -13.28
CA PHE A 56 -4.63 -10.15 -12.85
C PHE A 56 -5.75 -10.79 -13.70
N ASP A 57 -5.41 -11.41 -14.84
CA ASP A 57 -6.35 -12.21 -15.65
C ASP A 57 -6.38 -13.71 -15.28
N ASP A 58 -5.43 -14.22 -14.47
CA ASP A 58 -5.39 -15.63 -14.08
C ASP A 58 -6.07 -15.85 -12.72
N VAL A 59 -7.29 -16.39 -12.77
CA VAL A 59 -8.15 -16.78 -11.64
C VAL A 59 -7.43 -17.69 -10.62
N ALA A 60 -6.32 -18.34 -10.99
CA ALA A 60 -5.50 -19.16 -10.10
C ALA A 60 -4.76 -18.37 -9.00
N CYS A 61 -4.39 -17.10 -9.23
CA CYS A 61 -3.75 -16.27 -8.20
C CYS A 61 -4.72 -15.78 -7.12
N LYS A 62 -6.03 -15.90 -7.36
CA LYS A 62 -7.09 -15.55 -6.40
C LYS A 62 -7.16 -16.51 -5.22
N VAL A 63 -6.67 -17.74 -5.37
CA VAL A 63 -6.69 -18.75 -4.29
C VAL A 63 -5.53 -18.53 -3.31
N GLU A 64 -4.35 -18.13 -3.79
CA GLU A 64 -3.23 -17.76 -2.90
C GLU A 64 -3.40 -16.38 -2.26
N SER A 65 -4.19 -15.47 -2.86
CA SER A 65 -4.50 -14.16 -2.24
C SER A 65 -5.58 -14.22 -1.15
N MET A 66 -6.17 -15.40 -0.90
CA MET A 66 -7.06 -15.65 0.24
C MET A 66 -6.30 -16.22 1.46
N VAL A 67 -5.04 -16.57 1.24
CA VAL A 67 -3.96 -17.07 2.10
C VAL A 67 -3.21 -16.09 2.99
N THR A 68 -3.72 -14.90 3.29
CA THR A 68 -3.12 -14.11 4.38
C THR A 68 -4.15 -13.49 5.25
N ASP A 69 -4.08 -13.88 6.52
CA ASP A 69 -4.53 -13.06 7.62
C ASP A 69 -4.07 -11.62 7.34
N ASN A 70 -5.00 -10.66 7.36
CA ASN A 70 -4.82 -9.22 7.12
C ASN A 70 -3.65 -8.56 7.92
N LYS A 71 -2.94 -9.33 8.74
CA LYS A 71 -1.87 -8.93 9.65
C LYS A 71 -0.46 -9.08 9.09
N SER A 72 -0.20 -10.00 8.16
CA SER A 72 1.16 -10.25 7.65
C SER A 72 1.29 -9.91 6.17
N TYR A 73 2.20 -8.99 5.85
CA TYR A 73 2.61 -8.69 4.48
C TYR A 73 3.77 -9.57 4.05
N TRP A 74 3.76 -10.03 2.80
CA TRP A 74 4.85 -10.77 2.16
C TRP A 74 5.02 -10.28 0.72
N LEU A 75 6.25 -9.94 0.37
CA LEU A 75 6.57 -9.45 -0.96
C LEU A 75 6.68 -10.61 -1.95
N LYS A 76 5.92 -10.55 -3.04
CA LYS A 76 5.96 -11.57 -4.11
C LYS A 76 7.18 -11.36 -5.00
N VAL A 77 8.24 -12.10 -4.72
CA VAL A 77 9.43 -12.22 -5.58
C VAL A 77 9.41 -13.53 -6.37
N PRO A 78 9.97 -13.59 -7.58
CA PRO A 78 10.13 -14.86 -8.28
C PRO A 78 11.08 -15.77 -7.48
N ALA A 79 10.87 -17.09 -7.55
CA ALA A 79 11.73 -18.07 -6.87
C ALA A 79 13.21 -17.96 -7.29
N LYS A 80 13.45 -17.40 -8.47
CA LYS A 80 14.77 -17.08 -9.00
C LYS A 80 14.74 -15.72 -9.67
N LEU A 81 15.66 -14.83 -9.30
CA LEU A 81 15.75 -13.50 -9.89
C LEU A 81 16.31 -13.60 -11.33
N PRO A 82 15.95 -12.66 -12.23
CA PRO A 82 16.47 -12.65 -13.60
C PRO A 82 18.00 -12.65 -13.67
N ALA A 83 18.67 -11.87 -12.82
CA ALA A 83 20.14 -11.83 -12.74
C ALA A 83 20.74 -13.18 -12.30
N GLU A 84 20.06 -13.89 -11.40
CA GLU A 84 20.49 -15.22 -10.94
C GLU A 84 20.34 -16.26 -12.06
N HIS A 85 19.24 -16.20 -12.81
CA HIS A 85 19.03 -17.06 -13.98
C HIS A 85 20.08 -16.82 -15.08
N LEU A 86 20.43 -15.55 -15.33
CA LEU A 86 21.51 -15.19 -16.25
C LEU A 86 22.85 -15.76 -15.75
N GLY A 87 23.16 -15.57 -14.47
CA GLY A 87 24.40 -16.07 -13.87
C GLY A 87 24.58 -17.58 -14.02
N ASP A 88 23.53 -18.34 -13.71
CA ASP A 88 23.54 -19.79 -13.85
C ASP A 88 23.72 -20.24 -15.30
N THR A 89 23.04 -19.58 -16.25
CA THR A 89 23.21 -19.88 -17.67
C THR A 89 24.65 -19.64 -18.11
N LEU A 90 25.24 -18.50 -17.75
CA LEU A 90 26.62 -18.16 -18.13
C LEU A 90 27.64 -19.15 -17.55
N LEU A 91 27.46 -19.55 -16.28
CA LEU A 91 28.33 -20.53 -15.64
C LEU A 91 28.20 -21.92 -16.28
N ASN A 92 26.98 -22.35 -16.61
CA ASN A 92 26.75 -23.64 -17.29
C ASN A 92 27.38 -23.65 -18.70
N VAL A 93 27.27 -22.55 -19.44
CA VAL A 93 27.91 -22.41 -20.75
C VAL A 93 29.43 -22.37 -20.61
N ALA A 94 29.97 -21.70 -19.59
CA ALA A 94 31.42 -21.67 -19.34
C ALA A 94 32.03 -23.06 -19.15
N VAL A 95 31.33 -23.96 -18.45
CA VAL A 95 31.73 -25.36 -18.30
C VAL A 95 31.80 -26.07 -19.66
N SER A 96 30.81 -25.83 -20.52
CA SER A 96 30.73 -26.44 -21.85
C SER A 96 31.79 -25.90 -22.82
N VAL A 97 32.10 -24.61 -22.72
CA VAL A 97 33.14 -23.93 -23.51
C VAL A 97 34.54 -24.32 -23.03
N GLY A 98 34.70 -24.62 -21.75
CA GLY A 98 35.95 -25.00 -21.12
C GLY A 98 36.70 -23.80 -20.52
N ALA A 99 37.07 -23.93 -19.24
CA ALA A 99 37.75 -22.89 -18.46
C ALA A 99 39.15 -22.52 -18.95
N GLY A 100 39.76 -23.35 -19.82
CA GLY A 100 41.07 -23.06 -20.43
C GLY A 100 41.02 -22.07 -21.59
N THR A 101 39.82 -21.68 -22.04
CA THR A 101 39.65 -20.68 -23.10
C THR A 101 39.40 -19.30 -22.51
N ALA A 102 39.87 -18.24 -23.18
CA ALA A 102 39.60 -16.86 -22.76
C ALA A 102 38.09 -16.58 -22.68
N TYR A 103 37.30 -17.14 -23.61
CA TYR A 103 35.84 -17.00 -23.60
C TYR A 103 35.18 -17.73 -22.43
N GLY A 104 35.61 -18.96 -22.10
CA GLY A 104 35.10 -19.69 -20.93
C GLY A 104 35.42 -18.99 -19.61
N ALA A 105 36.62 -18.41 -19.49
CA ALA A 105 36.99 -17.58 -18.35
C ALA A 105 36.12 -16.32 -18.23
N ALA A 106 35.87 -15.62 -19.34
CA ALA A 106 34.97 -14.46 -19.40
C ALA A 106 33.54 -14.81 -18.99
N LEU A 107 32.98 -15.90 -19.54
CA LEU A 107 31.64 -16.38 -19.17
C LEU A 107 31.54 -16.70 -17.68
N SER A 108 32.59 -17.29 -17.10
CA SER A 108 32.63 -17.59 -15.67
C SER A 108 32.59 -16.32 -14.82
N GLN A 109 33.40 -15.31 -15.17
CA GLN A 109 33.44 -14.02 -14.45
C GLN A 109 32.10 -13.28 -14.56
N CYS A 110 31.52 -13.20 -15.76
CA CYS A 110 30.20 -12.57 -15.97
C CYS A 110 29.08 -13.31 -15.23
N GLY A 111 29.15 -14.64 -15.16
CA GLY A 111 28.18 -15.46 -14.45
C GLY A 111 28.20 -15.24 -12.94
N GLU A 112 29.40 -15.21 -12.36
CA GLU A 112 29.59 -14.92 -10.93
C GLU A 112 29.15 -13.49 -10.57
N TYR A 113 29.52 -12.50 -11.40
CA TYR A 113 29.02 -11.13 -11.25
C TYR A 113 27.49 -11.08 -11.24
N SER A 114 26.83 -11.79 -12.16
CA SER A 114 25.36 -11.78 -12.25
C SER A 114 24.70 -12.37 -11.00
N ARG A 115 25.29 -13.40 -10.38
CA ARG A 115 24.83 -13.92 -9.08
C ARG A 115 25.02 -12.91 -7.94
N GLN A 116 26.11 -12.16 -7.93
CA GLN A 116 26.35 -11.12 -6.92
C GLN A 116 25.32 -9.99 -7.04
N ILE A 117 24.97 -9.57 -8.26
CA ILE A 117 23.90 -8.61 -8.49
C ILE A 117 22.54 -9.14 -7.99
N ALA A 118 22.24 -10.42 -8.24
CA ALA A 118 21.02 -11.04 -7.74
C ALA A 118 20.98 -11.07 -6.19
N ALA A 119 22.11 -11.34 -5.54
CA ALA A 119 22.20 -11.31 -4.07
C ALA A 119 21.93 -9.91 -3.52
N ALA A 120 22.54 -8.87 -4.11
CA ALA A 120 22.30 -7.47 -3.73
C ALA A 120 20.83 -7.08 -3.97
N GLU A 121 20.22 -7.54 -5.07
CA GLU A 121 18.81 -7.29 -5.36
C GLU A 121 17.88 -7.97 -4.36
N SER A 122 18.18 -9.21 -3.98
CA SER A 122 17.43 -9.96 -2.95
C SER A 122 17.48 -9.24 -1.60
N GLN A 123 18.64 -8.74 -1.20
CA GLN A 123 18.79 -7.94 0.03
C GLN A 123 17.97 -6.65 -0.04
N ARG A 124 18.02 -5.93 -1.18
CA ARG A 124 17.17 -4.74 -1.41
C ARG A 124 15.70 -5.09 -1.24
N ASN A 125 15.22 -6.16 -1.88
CA ASN A 125 13.83 -6.60 -1.80
C ASN A 125 13.42 -6.91 -0.36
N ALA A 126 14.26 -7.62 0.40
CA ALA A 126 13.99 -7.94 1.81
C ALA A 126 13.91 -6.69 2.71
N ILE A 127 14.72 -5.66 2.44
CA ILE A 127 14.64 -4.39 3.17
C ILE A 127 13.33 -3.66 2.83
N LEU A 128 12.98 -3.57 1.54
CA LEU A 128 11.77 -2.88 1.10
C LEU A 128 10.50 -3.54 1.62
N GLU A 129 10.44 -4.88 1.60
CA GLU A 129 9.36 -5.65 2.20
C GLU A 129 9.11 -5.24 3.66
N LYS A 130 10.17 -5.28 4.48
CA LYS A 130 10.08 -5.05 5.93
C LYS A 130 9.86 -3.59 6.29
N LYS A 131 10.57 -2.68 5.64
CA LYS A 131 10.68 -1.28 6.08
C LYS A 131 9.80 -0.31 5.30
N THR A 132 9.29 -0.73 4.14
CA THR A 132 8.46 0.14 3.29
C THR A 132 7.08 -0.49 3.10
N LEU A 133 7.01 -1.66 2.48
CA LEU A 133 5.74 -2.26 2.08
C LEU A 133 4.90 -2.75 3.26
N CYS A 134 5.53 -3.35 4.28
CA CYS A 134 4.84 -3.75 5.51
C CYS A 134 4.21 -2.55 6.24
N VAL A 135 4.88 -1.39 6.25
CA VAL A 135 4.36 -0.15 6.85
C VAL A 135 3.12 0.33 6.11
N LEU A 136 3.18 0.38 4.77
CA LEU A 136 2.03 0.77 3.94
C LEU A 136 0.87 -0.21 4.09
N HIS A 137 1.16 -1.52 4.09
CA HIS A 137 0.17 -2.57 4.26
C HIS A 137 -0.52 -2.50 5.63
N HIS A 138 0.22 -2.21 6.70
CA HIS A 138 -0.35 -2.07 8.04
C HIS A 138 -1.50 -1.05 8.07
N PHE A 139 -1.28 0.14 7.51
CA PHE A 139 -2.32 1.15 7.41
C PHE A 139 -3.49 0.69 6.54
N LEU A 140 -3.22 0.16 5.35
CA LEU A 140 -4.25 -0.25 4.39
C LEU A 140 -5.13 -1.40 4.90
N ALA A 141 -4.54 -2.39 5.56
CA ALA A 141 -5.21 -3.63 5.95
C ALA A 141 -5.76 -3.61 7.39
N LEU A 142 -5.23 -2.77 8.28
CA LEU A 142 -5.60 -2.79 9.70
C LEU A 142 -6.26 -1.49 10.15
N GLU A 143 -5.64 -0.34 9.88
CA GLU A 143 -6.15 0.95 10.40
C GLU A 143 -7.27 1.53 9.53
N TRP A 144 -7.13 1.49 8.20
CA TRP A 144 -8.12 2.04 7.29
C TRP A 144 -9.50 1.37 7.40
N PRO A 145 -9.62 0.03 7.50
CA PRO A 145 -10.92 -0.62 7.69
C PRO A 145 -11.63 -0.18 8.98
N GLU A 146 -10.89 0.12 10.05
CA GLU A 146 -11.46 0.68 11.27
C GLU A 146 -12.01 2.09 11.05
N ILE A 147 -11.27 2.95 10.33
CA ILE A 147 -11.75 4.29 9.95
C ILE A 147 -13.04 4.17 9.11
N GLN A 148 -13.05 3.26 8.12
CA GLN A 148 -14.24 3.02 7.29
C GLN A 148 -15.44 2.54 8.10
N LYS A 149 -15.21 1.70 9.13
CA LYS A 149 -16.26 1.23 10.04
C LYS A 149 -16.88 2.39 10.82
N GLU A 150 -16.05 3.26 11.41
CA GLU A 150 -16.55 4.40 12.18
C GLU A 150 -17.26 5.44 11.30
N LEU A 151 -16.76 5.68 10.08
CA LEU A 151 -17.45 6.52 9.11
C LEU A 151 -18.80 5.93 8.67
N SER A 152 -18.90 4.61 8.54
CA SER A 152 -20.16 3.93 8.20
C SER A 152 -21.20 4.06 9.32
N HIS A 153 -20.78 3.93 10.58
CA HIS A 153 -21.67 4.21 11.72
C HIS A 153 -22.10 5.67 11.77
N LEU A 154 -21.17 6.60 11.54
CA LEU A 154 -21.46 8.03 11.53
C LEU A 154 -22.54 8.37 10.50
N GLU A 155 -22.43 7.83 9.29
CA GLU A 155 -23.43 8.03 8.24
C GLU A 155 -24.79 7.43 8.61
N SER A 156 -24.81 6.24 9.23
CA SER A 156 -26.06 5.63 9.72
C SER A 156 -26.77 6.52 10.74
N TYR A 157 -26.06 6.99 11.76
CA TYR A 157 -26.65 7.86 12.79
C TYR A 157 -27.04 9.23 12.24
N ARG A 158 -26.29 9.76 11.26
CA ARG A 158 -26.66 11.00 10.56
C ARG A 158 -28.01 10.84 9.87
N LEU A 159 -28.20 9.75 9.13
CA LEU A 159 -29.45 9.47 8.43
C LEU A 159 -30.63 9.30 9.41
N ASP A 160 -30.41 8.65 10.56
CA ASP A 160 -31.46 8.47 11.56
C ASP A 160 -31.86 9.80 12.23
N TYR A 161 -30.87 10.63 12.59
CA TYR A 161 -31.13 11.98 13.10
C TYR A 161 -31.85 12.86 12.07
N ASP A 162 -31.38 12.89 10.82
CA ASP A 162 -31.98 13.71 9.75
C ASP A 162 -33.45 13.31 9.48
N LYS A 163 -33.77 12.00 9.54
CA LYS A 163 -35.15 11.49 9.45
C LYS A 163 -36.03 11.99 10.60
N LEU A 164 -35.55 11.90 11.85
CA LEU A 164 -36.30 12.34 13.03
C LEU A 164 -36.47 13.87 13.04
N ARG A 165 -35.43 14.61 12.69
CA ARG A 165 -35.46 16.06 12.55
C ARG A 165 -36.48 16.51 11.50
N SER A 166 -36.52 15.84 10.35
CA SER A 166 -37.50 16.12 9.30
C SER A 166 -38.93 15.86 9.78
N LYS A 167 -39.18 14.75 10.51
CA LYS A 167 -40.48 14.45 11.11
C LYS A 167 -40.94 15.52 12.10
N VAL A 168 -40.04 15.99 12.98
CA VAL A 168 -40.35 17.06 13.95
C VAL A 168 -40.66 18.37 13.23
N LYS A 169 -39.89 18.73 12.19
CA LYS A 169 -40.08 19.96 11.41
C LYS A 169 -41.42 20.00 10.66
N HIS A 170 -41.91 18.86 10.19
CA HIS A 170 -43.15 18.75 9.41
C HIS A 170 -44.40 18.45 10.25
N ASN A 171 -44.27 18.38 11.58
CA ASN A 171 -45.39 18.22 12.49
C ASN A 171 -45.52 19.50 13.33
N GLU A 172 -46.65 20.21 13.25
CA GLU A 172 -46.90 21.45 14.02
C GLU A 172 -46.98 21.19 15.54
N HIS A 173 -47.35 19.97 15.94
CA HIS A 173 -47.46 19.53 17.32
C HIS A 173 -46.79 18.16 17.52
N PRO A 174 -45.45 18.10 17.46
CA PRO A 174 -44.71 16.86 17.68
C PRO A 174 -44.90 16.38 19.12
N ASP A 175 -45.19 15.10 19.29
CA ASP A 175 -45.34 14.49 20.60
C ASP A 175 -44.00 14.45 21.36
N ALA A 176 -44.07 14.39 22.69
CA ALA A 176 -42.90 14.42 23.56
C ALA A 176 -41.94 13.23 23.30
N GLU A 177 -42.46 12.09 22.88
CA GLU A 177 -41.67 10.90 22.58
C GLU A 177 -40.83 11.11 21.31
N THR A 178 -41.42 11.69 20.25
CA THR A 178 -40.72 12.04 19.01
C THR A 178 -39.62 13.07 19.25
N LEU A 179 -39.87 14.10 20.07
CA LEU A 179 -38.85 15.08 20.47
C LEU A 179 -37.70 14.43 21.25
N THR A 180 -38.02 13.54 22.20
CA THR A 180 -37.02 12.81 22.98
C THR A 180 -36.14 11.94 22.09
N LYS A 181 -36.76 11.16 21.18
CA LYS A 181 -36.02 10.32 20.21
C LYS A 181 -35.09 11.14 19.31
N MET A 182 -35.52 12.32 18.88
CA MET A 182 -34.68 13.21 18.08
C MET A 182 -33.43 13.67 18.86
N GLU A 183 -33.59 14.08 20.12
CA GLU A 183 -32.45 14.54 20.94
C GLU A 183 -31.51 13.38 21.32
N ASP A 184 -32.05 12.18 21.56
CA ASP A 184 -31.25 10.97 21.76
C ASP A 184 -30.42 10.63 20.51
N ALA A 185 -31.05 10.65 19.33
CA ALA A 185 -30.37 10.39 18.06
C ALA A 185 -29.28 11.43 17.77
N LYS A 186 -29.55 12.70 18.09
CA LYS A 186 -28.56 13.79 18.02
C LYS A 186 -27.37 13.51 18.93
N THR A 187 -27.62 13.14 20.18
CA THR A 187 -26.56 12.82 21.15
C THR A 187 -25.68 11.67 20.67
N VAL A 188 -26.29 10.60 20.13
CA VAL A 188 -25.57 9.46 19.55
C VAL A 188 -24.72 9.89 18.34
N LEU A 189 -25.28 10.72 17.45
CA LEU A 189 -24.58 11.26 16.29
C LEU A 189 -23.33 12.06 16.71
N TYR A 190 -23.45 13.02 17.62
CA TYR A 190 -22.31 13.82 18.07
C TYR A 190 -21.24 12.98 18.77
N LYS A 191 -21.64 11.99 19.57
CA LYS A 191 -20.69 11.04 20.17
C LYS A 191 -19.92 10.24 19.11
N GLN A 192 -20.60 9.78 18.06
CA GLN A 192 -19.96 9.07 16.96
C GLN A 192 -19.08 10.00 16.11
N LEU A 193 -19.45 11.27 15.96
CA LEU A 193 -18.66 12.29 15.27
C LEU A 193 -17.30 12.48 15.95
N GLU A 194 -17.27 12.67 17.27
CA GLU A 194 -16.03 12.81 18.02
C GLU A 194 -15.15 11.54 17.94
N LYS A 195 -15.77 10.36 18.05
CA LYS A 195 -15.04 9.08 17.90
C LYS A 195 -14.39 8.96 16.52
N THR A 196 -15.13 9.32 15.47
CA THR A 196 -14.64 9.29 14.09
C THR A 196 -13.54 10.33 13.88
N ARG A 197 -13.71 11.56 14.41
CA ARG A 197 -12.71 12.62 14.37
C ARG A 197 -11.38 12.17 15.00
N ALA A 198 -11.44 11.54 16.18
CA ALA A 198 -10.25 11.03 16.85
C ALA A 198 -9.50 10.00 15.99
N LYS A 199 -10.23 9.10 15.29
CA LYS A 199 -9.63 8.15 14.34
C LYS A 199 -9.00 8.84 13.13
N LEU A 200 -9.65 9.85 12.57
CA LEU A 200 -9.09 10.61 11.44
C LEU A 200 -7.82 11.39 11.84
N GLN A 201 -7.77 11.93 13.06
CA GLN A 201 -6.57 12.62 13.57
C GLN A 201 -5.35 11.69 13.69
N GLN A 202 -5.55 10.39 13.92
CA GLN A 202 -4.48 9.39 13.97
C GLN A 202 -3.78 9.20 12.61
N VAL A 203 -4.40 9.59 11.49
CA VAL A 203 -3.76 9.51 10.17
C VAL A 203 -2.51 10.40 10.08
N LYS A 204 -2.36 11.40 10.95
CA LYS A 204 -1.11 12.19 11.02
C LYS A 204 0.11 11.31 11.33
N SER A 205 0.02 10.40 12.30
CA SER A 205 1.13 9.48 12.61
C SER A 205 1.38 8.44 11.52
N VAL A 206 0.33 8.06 10.77
CA VAL A 206 0.46 7.23 9.57
C VAL A 206 1.31 7.95 8.52
N ASN A 207 1.07 9.24 8.29
CA ASN A 207 1.85 10.04 7.34
C ASN A 207 3.33 10.13 7.77
N ASP A 208 3.61 10.28 9.06
CA ASP A 208 4.99 10.26 9.59
C ASP A 208 5.67 8.91 9.32
N SER A 209 4.94 7.82 9.51
CA SER A 209 5.41 6.46 9.26
C SER A 209 5.66 6.20 7.77
N ASN A 210 4.75 6.68 6.91
CA ASN A 210 4.92 6.65 5.45
C ASN A 210 6.13 7.47 5.00
N MET A 211 6.39 8.62 5.62
CA MET A 211 7.57 9.43 5.32
C MET A 211 8.86 8.70 5.67
N ILE A 212 8.91 7.97 6.78
CA ILE A 212 10.04 7.11 7.14
C ILE A 212 10.19 5.97 6.13
N ALA A 213 9.08 5.32 5.76
CA ALA A 213 9.08 4.25 4.76
C ALA A 213 9.63 4.70 3.40
N LEU A 214 9.34 5.94 2.97
CA LEU A 214 9.90 6.53 1.75
C LEU A 214 11.41 6.80 1.86
N LYS A 215 11.89 7.23 3.03
CA LYS A 215 13.33 7.40 3.27
C LYS A 215 14.05 6.06 3.22
N GLU A 216 13.46 5.01 3.78
CA GLU A 216 14.00 3.65 3.74
C GLU A 216 14.02 3.08 2.31
N LEU A 217 13.00 3.38 1.49
CA LEU A 217 13.00 3.04 0.06
C LEU A 217 14.22 3.64 -0.66
N VAL A 218 14.44 4.94 -0.49
CA VAL A 218 15.58 5.64 -1.11
C VAL A 218 16.91 5.11 -0.58
N ALA A 219 17.02 4.84 0.72
CA ALA A 219 18.22 4.29 1.33
C ALA A 219 18.56 2.90 0.78
N ALA A 220 17.57 2.01 0.69
CA ALA A 220 17.75 0.67 0.14
C ALA A 220 18.16 0.70 -1.34
N GLN A 221 17.54 1.59 -2.14
CA GLN A 221 17.92 1.82 -3.53
C GLN A 221 19.36 2.33 -3.65
N ARG A 222 19.74 3.32 -2.84
CA ARG A 222 21.10 3.87 -2.86
C ARG A 222 22.15 2.79 -2.57
N THR A 223 21.93 1.97 -1.54
CA THR A 223 22.84 0.87 -1.20
C THR A 223 22.97 -0.11 -2.36
N TYR A 224 21.84 -0.56 -2.92
CA TYR A 224 21.82 -1.48 -4.05
C TYR A 224 22.57 -0.94 -5.27
N PHE A 225 22.26 0.29 -5.70
CA PHE A 225 22.91 0.87 -6.88
C PHE A 225 24.40 1.15 -6.67
N SER A 226 24.80 1.52 -5.44
CA SER A 226 26.21 1.68 -5.09
C SER A 226 26.96 0.35 -5.21
N GLU A 227 26.38 -0.74 -4.69
CA GLU A 227 26.97 -2.07 -4.80
C GLU A 227 27.04 -2.55 -6.24
N CYS A 228 25.96 -2.39 -7.02
CA CYS A 228 25.94 -2.75 -8.45
C CYS A 228 27.06 -2.02 -9.22
N ARG A 229 27.22 -0.72 -8.96
CA ARG A 229 28.28 0.07 -9.59
C ARG A 229 29.66 -0.48 -9.26
N GLN A 230 29.95 -0.71 -7.97
CA GLN A 230 31.24 -1.25 -7.54
C GLN A 230 31.53 -2.61 -8.20
N ARG A 231 30.55 -3.53 -8.20
CA ARG A 231 30.70 -4.85 -8.83
C ARG A 231 30.92 -4.76 -10.34
N THR A 232 30.29 -3.80 -11.00
CA THR A 232 30.45 -3.59 -12.45
C THR A 232 31.85 -3.08 -12.77
N GLU A 233 32.36 -2.13 -11.99
CA GLU A 233 33.73 -1.60 -12.13
C GLU A 233 34.78 -2.71 -11.89
N GLU A 234 34.57 -3.55 -10.87
CA GLU A 234 35.41 -4.72 -10.60
C GLU A 234 35.41 -5.72 -11.78
N LEU A 235 34.24 -6.07 -12.32
CA LEU A 235 34.13 -6.97 -13.47
C LEU A 235 34.80 -6.37 -14.71
N SER A 236 34.58 -5.09 -15.01
CA SER A 236 35.18 -4.43 -16.18
C SER A 236 36.71 -4.53 -16.15
N ALA A 237 37.32 -4.27 -15.00
CA ALA A 237 38.76 -4.38 -14.82
C ALA A 237 39.28 -5.83 -14.92
N GLN A 238 38.48 -6.83 -14.53
CA GLN A 238 38.83 -8.25 -14.71
C GLN A 238 38.77 -8.65 -16.18
N MET A 239 37.75 -8.19 -16.90
CA MET A 239 37.54 -8.48 -18.32
C MET A 239 38.68 -7.93 -19.19
N GLU A 240 39.21 -6.74 -18.90
CA GLU A 240 40.36 -6.16 -19.63
C GLU A 240 41.65 -6.99 -19.49
N ARG A 241 41.76 -7.81 -18.44
CA ARG A 241 42.93 -8.67 -18.20
C ARG A 241 42.85 -10.00 -18.93
N LEU A 242 41.67 -10.39 -19.39
CA LEU A 242 41.47 -11.59 -20.20
C LEU A 242 41.94 -11.29 -21.62
N LYS A 243 43.05 -11.92 -22.03
CA LYS A 243 43.60 -11.86 -23.40
C LYS A 243 43.23 -13.12 -24.18
#